data_AF-A0A5C6DL14-F1
#
_entry.id   AF-A0A5C6DL14-F1
#
_cell.length_a   1.000
_cell.length_b   1.000
_cell.length_c   1.000
_cell.angle_alpha   90.00
_cell.angle_beta   90.00
_cell.angle_gamma   90.00
#
_symmetry.space_group_name_H-M   'P 1'
#
loop_
_entity.id
_entity.type
_entity.pdbx_description
1 polymer ?
#
loop_
_entity_poly.entity_id
_entity_poly.type
_entity_poly.pdbx_seq_one_letter_code
_entity_poly.pdbx_strand_id
1 'polypeptide(L)'
;MPDRNKLRVGDQIRLMFVPECDLAQREREIMDGTETSDSTATIIERIIAMDPVVTIVRIDKFGAPWFEVELAEADGIHYHSLIILVDESWEHCD
;
A
#
# COMPACT_ATOMS: atom_id res chain seq x y z
N MET A 1 -3.95 15.83 -11.23
CA MET A 1 -2.93 15.15 -10.40
C MET A 1 -3.69 14.53 -9.25
N PRO A 2 -3.46 13.25 -8.93
CA PRO A 2 -4.04 12.64 -7.74
C PRO A 2 -3.68 13.49 -6.51
N ASP A 3 -4.58 13.52 -5.52
CA ASP A 3 -4.39 14.29 -4.29
C ASP A 3 -5.09 13.52 -3.18
N ARG A 4 -4.30 12.86 -2.34
CA ARG A 4 -4.82 11.98 -1.29
C ARG A 4 -5.69 12.71 -0.28
N ASN A 5 -5.57 14.03 -0.15
CA ASN A 5 -6.42 14.82 0.76
C ASN A 5 -7.86 14.94 0.25
N LYS A 6 -8.12 14.57 -1.01
CA LYS A 6 -9.47 14.51 -1.57
C LYS A 6 -10.13 13.14 -1.37
N LEU A 7 -9.37 12.12 -0.98
CA LEU A 7 -9.88 10.78 -0.73
C LEU A 7 -10.79 10.76 0.50
N ARG A 8 -11.76 9.85 0.45
CA ARG A 8 -12.74 9.61 1.50
C ARG A 8 -12.77 8.13 1.84
N VAL A 9 -13.23 7.83 3.05
CA VAL A 9 -13.55 6.45 3.43
C VAL A 9 -14.63 5.91 2.48
N GLY A 10 -14.38 4.72 1.93
CA GLY A 10 -15.21 4.07 0.93
C GLY A 10 -14.78 4.31 -0.52
N ASP A 11 -13.88 5.25 -0.79
CA ASP A 11 -13.33 5.43 -2.13
C ASP A 11 -12.52 4.20 -2.54
N GLN A 12 -12.63 3.83 -3.82
CA GLN A 12 -11.79 2.81 -4.44
C GLN A 12 -10.68 3.48 -5.24
N ILE A 13 -9.47 2.96 -5.10
CA ILE A 13 -8.30 3.44 -5.83
C ILE A 13 -7.55 2.26 -6.44
N ARG A 14 -6.83 2.51 -7.53
CA ARG A 14 -5.92 1.55 -8.14
C ARG A 14 -4.49 1.94 -7.83
N LEU A 15 -3.72 1.04 -7.22
CA LEU A 15 -2.29 1.18 -7.01
C LEU A 15 -1.55 0.98 -8.34
N MET A 16 -0.68 1.93 -8.68
CA MET A 16 0.00 1.95 -9.98
C MET A 16 1.44 1.43 -9.90
N PHE A 17 2.12 1.72 -8.79
CA PHE A 17 3.51 1.31 -8.54
C PHE A 17 3.83 1.41 -7.05
N VAL A 18 4.95 0.80 -6.64
CA VAL A 18 5.50 0.94 -5.28
C VAL A 18 6.16 2.31 -5.13
N PRO A 19 5.82 3.10 -4.10
CA PRO A 19 6.50 4.37 -3.86
C PRO A 19 8.02 4.22 -3.66
N GLU A 20 8.80 5.18 -4.18
CA GLU A 20 10.27 5.16 -4.06
C GLU A 20 10.75 5.13 -2.60
N CYS A 21 9.99 5.72 -1.67
CA CYS A 21 10.34 5.70 -0.25
C CYS A 21 10.29 4.28 0.35
N ASP A 22 9.33 3.46 -0.08
CA ASP A 22 9.18 2.08 0.37
C ASP A 22 10.26 1.20 -0.27
N LEU A 23 10.61 1.45 -1.53
CA LEU A 23 11.75 0.79 -2.20
C LEU A 23 13.07 1.10 -1.48
N ALA A 24 13.33 2.38 -1.19
CA ALA A 24 14.53 2.79 -0.47
C ALA A 24 14.57 2.25 0.96
N GLN A 25 13.41 2.04 1.60
CA GLN A 25 13.34 1.36 2.89
C GLN A 25 13.74 -0.11 2.78
N ARG A 26 13.19 -0.85 1.81
CA ARG A 26 13.57 -2.25 1.58
C ARG A 26 15.06 -2.39 1.28
N GLU A 27 15.66 -1.49 0.51
CA GLU A 27 17.11 -1.49 0.27
C GLU A 27 17.92 -1.38 1.56
N ARG A 28 17.49 -0.52 2.51
CA ARG A 28 18.13 -0.42 3.83
C ARG A 28 17.95 -1.70 4.65
N GLU A 29 16.75 -2.28 4.64
CA GLU A 29 16.47 -3.53 5.36
C GLU A 29 17.33 -4.69 4.83
N ILE A 30 17.55 -4.77 3.51
CA ILE A 30 18.46 -5.72 2.87
C ILE A 30 19.90 -5.47 3.34
N MET A 31 20.36 -4.21 3.32
CA MET A 31 21.71 -3.86 3.79
C MET A 31 21.93 -4.22 5.27
N ASP A 32 20.91 -4.06 6.09
CA ASP A 32 20.95 -4.34 7.53
C ASP A 32 20.69 -5.83 7.86
N GLY A 33 20.37 -6.66 6.87
CA GLY A 33 20.02 -8.07 7.06
C GLY A 33 18.71 -8.28 7.83
N THR A 34 17.81 -7.30 7.75
CA THR A 34 16.51 -7.26 8.45
C THR A 34 15.32 -7.33 7.50
N GLU A 35 15.56 -7.57 6.21
CA GLU A 35 14.51 -7.76 5.21
C GLU A 35 13.54 -8.87 5.61
N THR A 36 12.26 -8.63 5.42
CA THR A 36 11.20 -9.61 5.60
C THR A 36 10.27 -9.65 4.38
N SER A 37 9.59 -10.79 4.19
CA SER A 37 8.51 -10.94 3.20
C SER A 37 7.35 -9.97 3.44
N ASP A 38 7.26 -9.45 4.67
CA ASP A 38 6.19 -8.56 5.13
C ASP A 38 6.57 -7.08 5.01
N SER A 39 7.71 -6.78 4.37
CA SER A 39 8.09 -5.41 4.05
C SER A 39 7.03 -4.73 3.19
N THR A 40 6.72 -3.47 3.49
CA THR A 40 5.68 -2.68 2.82
C THR A 40 5.78 -2.73 1.30
N ALA A 41 6.99 -2.57 0.76
CA ALA A 41 7.24 -2.63 -0.68
C ALA A 41 6.81 -3.97 -1.29
N THR A 42 7.16 -5.09 -0.65
CA THR A 42 6.82 -6.44 -1.10
C THR A 42 5.31 -6.66 -1.07
N ILE A 43 4.63 -6.20 -0.02
CA ILE A 43 3.18 -6.29 0.07
C ILE A 43 2.50 -5.47 -1.05
N ILE A 44 2.96 -4.24 -1.32
CA ILE A 44 2.41 -3.41 -2.41
C ILE A 44 2.62 -4.08 -3.78
N GLU A 45 3.80 -4.65 -4.06
CA GLU A 45 4.07 -5.38 -5.30
C GLU A 45 3.09 -6.54 -5.50
N ARG A 46 2.78 -7.27 -4.43
CA ARG A 46 1.85 -8.39 -4.46
C ARG A 46 0.41 -7.95 -4.71
N ILE A 47 -0.03 -6.87 -4.07
CA ILE A 47 -1.34 -6.27 -4.33
C ILE A 47 -1.45 -5.90 -5.81
N ILE A 48 -0.46 -5.17 -6.34
CA ILE A 48 -0.44 -4.75 -7.75
C ILE A 48 -0.51 -5.96 -8.70
N ALA A 49 0.19 -7.05 -8.37
CA ALA A 49 0.20 -8.27 -9.19
C ALA A 49 -1.10 -9.08 -9.13
N MET A 50 -1.86 -8.99 -8.03
CA MET A 50 -3.08 -9.76 -7.81
C MET A 50 -4.35 -8.98 -8.21
N ASP A 51 -4.61 -7.89 -7.50
CA ASP A 51 -5.69 -6.95 -7.76
C ASP A 51 -5.24 -5.58 -7.24
N PRO A 52 -4.87 -4.65 -8.13
CA PRO A 52 -4.35 -3.35 -7.72
C PRO A 52 -5.42 -2.44 -7.11
N VAL A 53 -6.70 -2.83 -7.11
CA VAL A 53 -7.79 -2.00 -6.59
C VAL A 53 -8.00 -2.23 -5.10
N VAL A 54 -7.90 -1.18 -4.30
CA VAL A 54 -8.10 -1.20 -2.85
C VAL A 54 -9.13 -0.17 -2.41
N THR A 55 -9.79 -0.43 -1.28
CA THR A 55 -10.80 0.48 -0.71
C THR A 55 -10.22 1.21 0.49
N ILE A 56 -10.42 2.53 0.56
CA ILE A 56 -10.01 3.33 1.71
C ILE A 56 -10.93 3.02 2.89
N VAL A 57 -10.37 2.45 3.96
CA VAL A 57 -11.14 2.03 5.15
C VAL A 57 -11.11 3.07 6.27
N ARG A 58 -10.07 3.91 6.33
CA ARG A 58 -9.97 5.01 7.29
C ARG A 58 -9.08 6.13 6.77
N ILE A 59 -9.34 7.34 7.24
CA ILE A 59 -8.41 8.47 7.17
C ILE A 59 -7.97 8.78 8.59
N ASP A 60 -6.68 8.83 8.86
CA ASP A 60 -6.20 9.12 10.21
C ASP A 60 -6.26 10.62 10.57
N LYS A 61 -5.90 10.94 11.81
CA LYS A 61 -5.93 12.33 12.32
C LYS A 61 -4.99 13.30 11.58
N PHE A 62 -4.06 12.80 10.78
CA PHE A 62 -3.13 13.59 9.97
C PHE A 62 -3.57 13.68 8.50
N GLY A 63 -4.71 13.08 8.14
CA GLY A 63 -5.22 13.08 6.78
C GLY A 63 -4.65 11.97 5.90
N ALA A 64 -3.87 11.02 6.45
CA ALA A 64 -3.34 9.92 5.66
C ALA A 64 -4.45 8.87 5.40
N PRO A 65 -4.70 8.50 4.13
CA PRO A 65 -5.64 7.42 3.82
C PRO A 65 -4.99 6.05 4.05
N TRP A 66 -5.78 5.16 4.64
CA TRP A 66 -5.41 3.78 4.91
C TRP A 66 -6.34 2.82 4.16
N PHE A 67 -5.78 1.70 3.72
CA PHE A 67 -6.51 0.57 3.18
C PHE A 67 -6.03 -0.72 3.86
N GLU A 68 -6.88 -1.74 3.83
CA GLU A 68 -6.61 -3.06 4.39
C GLU A 68 -6.69 -4.09 3.27
N VAL A 69 -5.79 -5.08 3.30
CA VAL A 69 -5.76 -6.18 2.35
C VAL A 69 -5.53 -7.50 3.06
N GLU A 70 -6.14 -8.55 2.52
CA GLU A 70 -5.92 -9.93 2.92
C GLU A 70 -5.13 -10.63 1.83
N LEU A 71 -3.97 -11.19 2.17
CA LEU A 71 -3.15 -11.96 1.25
C LEU A 71 -3.12 -13.42 1.69
N ALA A 72 -3.60 -14.31 0.81
CA ALA A 72 -3.53 -15.74 1.03
C ALA A 72 -2.12 -16.27 0.68
N GLU A 73 -1.52 -16.97 1.63
CA GLU A 73 -0.19 -17.57 1.53
C GLU A 73 -0.24 -19.06 1.89
N ALA A 74 0.90 -19.74 1.73
CA ALA A 74 1.01 -21.17 2.00
C ALA A 74 0.76 -21.52 3.48
N ASP A 75 1.03 -20.60 4.39
CA ASP A 75 0.90 -20.75 5.83
C ASP A 75 -0.39 -20.15 6.41
N GLY A 76 -1.17 -19.41 5.62
CA GLY A 76 -2.45 -18.85 6.06
C GLY A 76 -2.86 -17.57 5.33
N ILE A 77 -3.82 -16.87 5.93
CA ILE A 77 -4.25 -15.54 5.47
C ILE A 77 -3.53 -14.50 6.33
N HIS A 78 -2.85 -13.58 5.67
CA HIS A 78 -2.15 -12.45 6.30
C HIS A 78 -2.91 -11.16 6.08
N TYR A 79 -3.07 -10.39 7.14
CA TYR A 79 -3.83 -9.14 7.15
C TYR A 79 -2.85 -7.97 7.20
N HIS A 80 -2.88 -7.11 6.19
CA HIS A 80 -2.02 -5.93 6.12
C HIS A 80 -2.85 -4.65 6.11
N SER A 81 -2.40 -3.67 6.89
CA SER A 81 -2.97 -2.34 6.97
C SER A 81 -1.93 -1.34 6.50
N LEU A 82 -2.17 -0.69 5.37
CA LEU A 82 -1.20 0.12 4.64
C LEU A 82 -1.71 1.56 4.46
N ILE A 83 -0.79 2.48 4.19
CA ILE A 83 -1.08 3.90 3.95
C ILE A 83 -0.66 4.36 2.57
N ILE A 84 -1.35 5.39 2.07
CA ILE A 84 -0.96 6.09 0.84
C ILE A 84 -0.01 7.23 1.17
N LEU A 85 1.26 7.05 0.80
CA LEU A 85 2.32 8.03 1.06
C LEU A 85 2.59 8.98 -0.10
N VAL A 86 2.37 8.56 -1.33
CA VAL A 86 2.73 9.29 -2.54
C VAL A 86 1.47 9.45 -3.40
N ASP A 87 1.19 10.67 -3.85
CA ASP A 87 -0.03 10.95 -4.62
C ASP A 87 0.01 10.28 -5.99
N GLU A 88 1.17 10.22 -6.62
CA GLU A 88 1.35 9.65 -7.95
C GLU A 88 1.25 8.12 -7.99
N SER A 89 1.30 7.44 -6.84
CA SER A 89 1.29 5.97 -6.79
C SER A 89 -0.08 5.32 -6.97
N TRP A 90 -1.13 6.12 -7.18
CA TRP A 90 -2.50 5.63 -7.31
C TRP A 90 -3.36 6.50 -8.24
N GLU A 91 -4.47 5.93 -8.69
CA GLU A 91 -5.55 6.63 -9.38
C GLU A 91 -6.91 6.30 -8.77
N HIS A 92 -7.85 7.24 -8.84
CA HIS A 92 -9.22 7.02 -8.35
C HIS A 92 -9.96 6.07 -9.31
N CYS A 93 -10.77 5.15 -8.78
CA CYS A 93 -11.65 4.31 -9.59
C CYS A 93 -13.03 4.96 -9.73
N ASP A 94 -13.46 5.21 -10.97
CA ASP A 94 -14.78 5.77 -11.31
C ASP A 94 -15.95 4.85 -10.92
#